data_AF-A0AAU9X5U9-F1
#
_entry.id   AF-A0AAU9X5U9-F1
#
_cell.length_a   1.000
_cell.length_b   1.000
_cell.length_c   1.000
_cell.angle_alpha   90.00
_cell.angle_beta   90.00
_cell.angle_gamma   90.00
#
_symmetry.space_group_name_H-M   'P 1'
#
loop_
_entity.id
_entity.type
_entity.pdbx_description
1 polymer ?
#
loop_
_entity_poly.entity_id
_entity_poly.type
_entity_poly.pdbx_seq_one_letter_code
_entity_poly.pdbx_strand_id
1 'polypeptide(L)'
;MTGLWRNDAKGSDDGIYLIEYAKCCVAPYGMKDVPASCKTANWWGVLDSNNKWATCPDGYFMGGLYRTVDDPWLHNIEEARCCKPEGLPDRYADCYIENVWGSFDGKGLSECRREGYYMAGIFRGDCDKLYCLEEFKCCRMIVSSAIKNFWDLKQRDGLILTERENQYITGLWRNDNKGSNDGIYLIEHAKCCFAPYGVHAQDIPASCKKANCTNKWATCPDGYFMGGLYRTGKDSWLHNIEEARCCKPVGLPAKYADCYDENVWSSFDGKGLSECKRKGYYMAGIFRGECDKLYCLEKPIGCFVDSGAIPRPIPKLVANFRGNIDWHNLNKTVLDCARRVNSKGFRFFGIQFYGECWSGENAELTYNKQGTSKNCFRGLGERKANFVYAFVGERLGVEINFRLT
;
A
#
# COMPACT_ATOMS: atom_id res chain seq x y z
N MET A 1 -12.56 23.47 3.70
CA MET A 1 -13.87 22.85 4.04
C MET A 1 -14.01 21.54 3.28
N THR A 2 -14.83 20.61 3.78
CA THR A 2 -15.08 19.31 3.12
C THR A 2 -16.52 19.10 2.70
N GLY A 3 -17.45 19.93 3.17
CA GLY A 3 -18.86 19.82 2.81
C GLY A 3 -19.65 21.06 3.19
N LEU A 4 -20.91 21.08 2.75
CA LEU A 4 -21.90 22.11 3.04
C LEU A 4 -23.12 21.44 3.68
N TRP A 5 -23.63 22.05 4.76
CA TRP A 5 -24.86 21.62 5.37
C TRP A 5 -26.00 22.54 4.94
N ARG A 6 -27.10 21.93 4.51
CA ARG A 6 -28.31 22.59 4.05
C ARG A 6 -29.46 22.34 5.04
N ASN A 7 -30.28 23.37 5.30
CA ASN A 7 -31.50 23.28 6.09
C ASN A 7 -32.73 22.86 5.24
N ASP A 8 -33.88 22.63 5.90
CA ASP A 8 -35.12 22.21 5.26
C ASP A 8 -35.50 23.11 4.07
N ALA A 9 -35.73 22.49 2.90
CA ALA A 9 -36.19 23.19 1.71
C ALA A 9 -37.59 23.81 1.95
N LYS A 10 -37.78 25.08 1.62
CA LYS A 10 -39.05 25.81 1.79
C LYS A 10 -39.85 25.93 0.50
N GLY A 11 -39.93 24.83 -0.27
CA GLY A 11 -40.70 24.78 -1.51
C GLY A 11 -40.10 25.67 -2.61
N SER A 12 -40.82 26.72 -3.04
CA SER A 12 -40.34 27.63 -4.10
C SER A 12 -39.23 28.59 -3.64
N ASP A 13 -39.11 28.80 -2.33
CA ASP A 13 -38.12 29.67 -1.69
C ASP A 13 -36.91 28.80 -1.30
N ASP A 14 -36.10 28.46 -2.31
CA ASP A 14 -34.94 27.58 -2.20
C ASP A 14 -33.63 28.31 -2.50
N GLY A 15 -33.31 29.30 -1.67
CA GLY A 15 -32.14 30.15 -1.85
C GLY A 15 -30.89 29.71 -1.08
N ILE A 16 -29.78 30.37 -1.38
CA ILE A 16 -28.45 30.17 -0.76
C ILE A 16 -28.50 30.27 0.76
N TYR A 17 -29.41 31.08 1.33
CA TYR A 17 -29.54 31.27 2.78
C TYR A 17 -29.87 29.97 3.54
N LEU A 18 -30.26 28.90 2.85
CA LEU A 18 -30.44 27.57 3.44
C LEU A 18 -29.11 26.83 3.67
N ILE A 19 -27.97 27.32 3.15
CA ILE A 19 -26.63 26.88 3.56
C ILE A 19 -26.30 27.54 4.91
N GLU A 20 -26.43 26.79 6.01
CA GLU A 20 -26.23 27.36 7.35
C GLU A 20 -24.79 27.24 7.85
N TYR A 21 -24.09 26.16 7.48
CA TYR A 21 -22.69 26.00 7.86
C TYR A 21 -21.93 25.10 6.90
N ALA A 22 -20.63 25.36 6.81
CA ALA A 22 -19.68 24.49 6.13
C ALA A 22 -19.08 23.49 7.12
N LYS A 23 -18.85 22.26 6.68
CA LYS A 23 -18.04 21.31 7.45
C LYS A 23 -16.57 21.72 7.34
N CYS A 24 -16.07 22.26 8.44
CA CYS A 24 -14.67 22.59 8.60
C CYS A 24 -13.83 21.33 8.73
N CYS A 25 -12.56 21.47 8.38
CA CYS A 25 -11.56 20.41 8.39
C CYS A 25 -10.24 21.02 8.82
N VAL A 26 -9.41 20.25 9.50
CA VAL A 26 -8.02 20.62 9.72
C VAL A 26 -7.20 20.32 8.47
N ALA A 27 -6.21 21.18 8.20
CA ALA A 27 -5.18 20.87 7.22
C ALA A 27 -4.53 19.51 7.57
N PRO A 28 -3.97 18.78 6.59
CA PRO A 28 -3.22 17.56 6.88
C PRO A 28 -2.19 17.87 7.98
N TYR A 29 -2.08 17.01 8.99
CA TYR A 29 -1.15 17.18 10.10
C TYR A 29 0.28 17.34 9.63
N GLY A 30 1.01 18.15 10.39
CA GLY A 30 2.24 18.80 9.93
C GLY A 30 2.01 20.10 9.18
N MET A 31 0.77 20.40 8.77
CA MET A 31 0.39 21.68 8.18
C MET A 31 -0.63 22.45 9.02
N LYS A 32 -1.01 21.94 10.20
CA LYS A 32 -2.02 22.56 11.07
C LYS A 32 -1.57 23.94 11.58
N ASP A 33 -0.27 24.08 11.85
CA ASP A 33 0.34 25.31 12.37
C ASP A 33 1.08 26.09 11.25
N VAL A 34 1.05 25.59 10.02
CA VAL A 34 1.64 26.29 8.86
C VAL A 34 0.67 27.38 8.44
N PRO A 35 1.14 28.64 8.28
CA PRO A 35 0.30 29.72 7.77
C PRO A 35 -0.35 29.36 6.44
N ALA A 36 -1.59 29.80 6.26
CA ALA A 36 -2.33 29.56 5.03
C ALA A 36 -2.06 30.68 4.02
N SER A 37 -1.56 30.31 2.84
CA SER A 37 -1.62 31.16 1.65
C SER A 37 -3.04 31.11 1.11
N CYS A 38 -3.71 32.25 1.01
CA CYS A 38 -5.07 32.35 0.49
C CYS A 38 -5.10 33.24 -0.76
N LYS A 39 -5.96 32.86 -1.70
CA LYS A 39 -6.34 33.62 -2.89
C LYS A 39 -7.86 33.74 -2.92
N THR A 40 -8.37 34.83 -3.46
CA THR A 40 -9.79 34.95 -3.79
C THR A 40 -9.99 34.40 -5.20
N ALA A 41 -10.85 33.39 -5.33
CA ALA A 41 -11.33 32.96 -6.62
C ALA A 41 -12.48 33.88 -7.04
N ASN A 42 -12.30 34.57 -8.16
CA ASN A 42 -13.32 35.42 -8.76
C ASN A 42 -14.29 34.54 -9.55
N TRP A 43 -15.53 34.43 -9.06
CA TRP A 43 -16.63 33.74 -9.72
C TRP A 43 -17.69 34.70 -10.27
N TRP A 44 -17.40 36.01 -10.32
CA TRP A 44 -18.27 37.01 -10.91
C TRP A 44 -18.60 36.65 -12.36
N GLY A 45 -19.88 36.44 -12.64
CA GLY A 45 -20.37 36.02 -13.95
C GLY A 45 -20.16 34.53 -14.28
N VAL A 46 -19.50 33.75 -13.41
CA VAL A 46 -19.30 32.31 -13.62
C VAL A 46 -20.58 31.56 -13.34
N LEU A 47 -21.21 31.84 -12.19
CA LEU A 47 -22.43 31.17 -11.78
C LEU A 47 -23.69 31.80 -12.35
N ASP A 48 -23.65 32.95 -13.02
CA ASP A 48 -24.79 33.53 -13.77
C ASP A 48 -25.28 32.62 -14.90
N SER A 49 -24.42 31.70 -15.35
CA SER A 49 -24.74 30.70 -16.36
C SER A 49 -24.93 29.32 -15.75
N ASN A 50 -25.95 28.63 -16.22
CA ASN A 50 -26.20 27.21 -15.91
C ASN A 50 -25.07 26.30 -16.43
N ASN A 51 -24.94 25.13 -15.81
CA ASN A 51 -24.00 24.06 -16.18
C ASN A 51 -22.54 24.52 -16.15
N LYS A 52 -22.16 25.23 -15.08
CA LYS A 52 -20.82 25.79 -14.90
C LYS A 52 -20.18 25.33 -13.61
N TRP A 53 -18.87 25.12 -13.71
CA TRP A 53 -17.99 24.89 -12.58
C TRP A 53 -17.44 26.22 -12.08
N ALA A 54 -17.62 26.47 -10.79
CA ALA A 54 -16.95 27.52 -10.06
C ALA A 54 -15.88 26.89 -9.16
N THR A 55 -14.60 27.08 -9.50
CA THR A 55 -13.47 26.38 -8.86
C THR A 55 -12.45 27.33 -8.27
N CYS A 56 -11.77 26.89 -7.22
CA CYS A 56 -10.54 27.49 -6.75
C CYS A 56 -9.41 27.36 -7.77
N PRO A 57 -8.37 28.21 -7.71
CA PRO A 57 -7.13 28.01 -8.45
C PRO A 57 -6.51 26.64 -8.13
N ASP A 58 -5.79 26.06 -9.09
CA ASP A 58 -5.17 24.75 -8.91
C ASP A 58 -4.28 24.68 -7.66
N GLY A 59 -4.47 23.61 -6.88
CA GLY A 59 -3.79 23.41 -5.60
C GLY A 59 -4.35 24.20 -4.40
N TYR A 60 -5.38 25.03 -4.59
CA TYR A 60 -6.09 25.73 -3.51
C TYR A 60 -7.46 25.10 -3.22
N PHE A 61 -7.92 25.23 -1.97
CA PHE A 61 -9.12 24.57 -1.47
C PHE A 61 -10.08 25.59 -0.86
N MET A 62 -11.38 25.34 -0.96
CA MET A 62 -12.41 26.25 -0.46
C MET A 62 -12.28 26.41 1.06
N GLY A 63 -12.17 27.65 1.51
CA GLY A 63 -12.12 28.08 2.91
C GLY A 63 -13.26 29.01 3.30
N GLY A 64 -13.96 29.60 2.34
CA GLY A 64 -15.17 30.40 2.54
C GLY A 64 -15.82 30.74 1.21
N LEU A 65 -17.07 31.20 1.27
CA LEU A 65 -17.83 31.72 0.15
C LEU A 65 -18.22 33.17 0.46
N TYR A 66 -18.18 34.01 -0.55
CA TYR A 66 -18.73 35.36 -0.51
C TYR A 66 -19.94 35.42 -1.43
N ARG A 67 -20.98 36.12 -0.97
CA ARG A 67 -22.16 36.38 -1.77
C ARG A 67 -22.49 37.87 -1.79
N THR A 68 -23.04 38.31 -2.91
CA THR A 68 -23.70 39.62 -3.03
C THR A 68 -25.13 39.55 -2.48
N VAL A 69 -25.80 40.71 -2.38
CA VAL A 69 -27.06 40.86 -1.63
C VAL A 69 -28.26 41.09 -2.56
N ASP A 70 -28.16 40.69 -3.82
CA ASP A 70 -29.10 41.17 -4.84
C ASP A 70 -30.35 40.29 -5.04
N ASP A 71 -30.32 39.00 -4.68
CA ASP A 71 -31.49 38.15 -4.42
C ASP A 71 -31.02 36.82 -3.74
N PRO A 72 -31.87 35.79 -3.50
CA PRO A 72 -31.46 34.61 -2.76
C PRO A 72 -30.83 33.50 -3.63
N TRP A 73 -30.63 33.69 -4.94
CA TRP A 73 -30.32 32.60 -5.88
C TRP A 73 -28.82 32.33 -6.07
N LEU A 74 -28.48 31.13 -6.54
CA LEU A 74 -27.11 30.58 -6.63
C LEU A 74 -26.11 31.48 -7.36
N HIS A 75 -26.53 32.23 -8.38
CA HIS A 75 -25.64 33.13 -9.11
C HIS A 75 -24.94 34.14 -8.19
N ASN A 76 -25.58 34.58 -7.10
CA ASN A 76 -24.99 35.53 -6.16
C ASN A 76 -23.78 34.98 -5.38
N ILE A 77 -23.37 33.71 -5.55
CA ILE A 77 -22.09 33.22 -5.01
C ILE A 77 -20.96 33.70 -5.93
N GLU A 78 -20.47 34.90 -5.67
CA GLU A 78 -19.54 35.59 -6.56
C GLU A 78 -18.07 35.30 -6.30
N GLU A 79 -17.71 34.83 -5.10
CA GLU A 79 -16.31 34.53 -4.80
C GLU A 79 -16.16 33.37 -3.83
N ALA A 80 -15.00 32.71 -3.91
CA ALA A 80 -14.55 31.79 -2.89
C ALA A 80 -13.21 32.25 -2.30
N ARG A 81 -13.11 32.23 -0.98
CA ARG A 81 -11.81 32.30 -0.30
C ARG A 81 -11.16 30.93 -0.42
N CYS A 82 -10.12 30.83 -1.23
CA CYS A 82 -9.41 29.59 -1.52
C CYS A 82 -8.05 29.61 -0.82
N CYS A 83 -7.77 28.62 0.01
CA CYS A 83 -6.56 28.57 0.84
C CYS A 83 -5.83 27.24 0.71
N LYS A 84 -4.53 27.29 0.97
CA LYS A 84 -3.67 26.12 1.19
C LYS A 84 -2.56 26.48 2.18
N PRO A 85 -1.97 25.50 2.88
CA PRO A 85 -0.73 25.73 3.60
C PRO A 85 0.37 26.31 2.70
N GLU A 86 1.12 27.29 3.21
CA GLU A 86 2.30 27.82 2.53
C GLU A 86 3.32 26.73 2.20
N GLY A 87 4.03 26.87 1.08
CA GLY A 87 5.02 25.91 0.61
C GLY A 87 4.47 24.70 -0.17
N LEU A 88 3.15 24.49 -0.20
CA LEU A 88 2.54 23.48 -1.09
C LEU A 88 2.50 23.97 -2.56
N PRO A 89 2.56 23.08 -3.57
CA PRO A 89 2.52 23.48 -4.98
C PRO A 89 1.13 23.97 -5.43
N ASP A 90 1.07 24.78 -6.49
CA ASP A 90 -0.17 25.24 -7.16
C ASP A 90 -0.74 24.12 -8.08
N ARG A 91 -0.91 22.90 -7.53
CA ARG A 91 -1.56 21.77 -8.23
C ARG A 91 -2.08 20.73 -7.23
N TYR A 92 -3.13 20.02 -7.61
CA TYR A 92 -3.72 18.93 -6.82
C TYR A 92 -2.95 17.61 -6.99
N ALA A 93 -2.96 16.77 -5.95
CA ALA A 93 -2.42 15.41 -6.04
C ALA A 93 -3.29 14.54 -6.95
N ASP A 94 -4.59 14.61 -6.71
CA ASP A 94 -5.63 13.99 -7.50
C ASP A 94 -6.99 14.59 -7.06
N CYS A 95 -8.00 14.39 -7.90
CA CYS A 95 -9.35 14.90 -7.69
C CYS A 95 -10.39 13.86 -8.12
N TYR A 96 -11.59 13.97 -7.56
CA TYR A 96 -12.79 13.30 -8.05
C TYR A 96 -13.98 14.26 -7.96
N ILE A 97 -15.05 13.93 -8.67
CA ILE A 97 -16.32 14.63 -8.60
C ILE A 97 -17.23 13.84 -7.65
N GLU A 98 -17.69 14.48 -6.58
CA GLU A 98 -18.73 13.94 -5.71
C GLU A 98 -20.09 14.40 -6.24
N ASN A 99 -20.93 13.43 -6.58
CA ASN A 99 -22.32 13.70 -6.98
C ASN A 99 -23.15 13.95 -5.73
N VAL A 100 -23.78 15.12 -5.67
CA VAL A 100 -24.62 15.51 -4.54
C VAL A 100 -26.07 15.80 -4.95
N TRP A 101 -26.50 15.37 -6.15
CA TRP A 101 -27.83 15.65 -6.71
C TRP A 101 -28.93 15.30 -5.71
N GLY A 102 -28.99 14.04 -5.28
CA GLY A 102 -30.01 13.63 -4.32
C GLY A 102 -29.72 14.05 -2.88
N SER A 103 -28.45 14.24 -2.49
CA SER A 103 -28.09 14.48 -1.09
C SER A 103 -28.16 15.95 -0.69
N PHE A 104 -28.06 16.87 -1.65
CA PHE A 104 -28.11 18.30 -1.41
C PHE A 104 -29.49 18.90 -1.64
N ASP A 105 -30.44 18.16 -2.23
CA ASP A 105 -31.86 18.55 -2.33
C ASP A 105 -32.58 18.56 -0.97
N GLY A 106 -32.12 17.69 -0.06
CA GLY A 106 -32.68 17.51 1.27
C GLY A 106 -31.87 18.20 2.36
N LYS A 107 -32.47 18.29 3.55
CA LYS A 107 -31.75 18.70 4.76
C LYS A 107 -30.64 17.72 5.08
N GLY A 108 -29.45 18.25 5.34
CA GLY A 108 -28.32 17.43 5.75
C GLY A 108 -26.98 17.95 5.25
N LEU A 109 -25.95 17.17 5.58
CA LEU A 109 -24.59 17.40 5.13
C LEU A 109 -24.38 16.67 3.80
N SER A 110 -23.98 17.41 2.77
CA SER A 110 -23.31 16.83 1.60
C SER A 110 -21.82 17.17 1.68
N GLU A 111 -20.96 16.20 1.42
CA GLU A 111 -19.51 16.36 1.59
C GLU A 111 -18.69 15.47 0.66
N CYS A 112 -17.42 15.84 0.47
CA CYS A 112 -16.41 14.96 -0.08
C CYS A 112 -16.27 13.71 0.83
N ARG A 113 -16.73 12.56 0.36
CA ARG A 113 -16.81 11.33 1.19
C ARG A 113 -15.46 10.66 1.45
N ARG A 114 -14.48 10.89 0.57
CA ARG A 114 -13.14 10.31 0.72
C ARG A 114 -12.31 11.10 1.74
N GLU A 115 -11.77 10.40 2.74
CA GLU A 115 -10.89 10.99 3.74
C GLU A 115 -9.65 11.65 3.09
N GLY A 116 -9.26 12.83 3.59
CA GLY A 116 -8.13 13.60 3.09
C GLY A 116 -8.41 14.41 1.81
N TYR A 117 -9.66 14.42 1.33
CA TYR A 117 -10.09 15.29 0.23
C TYR A 117 -10.86 16.49 0.76
N TYR A 118 -10.69 17.60 0.07
CA TYR A 118 -11.23 18.90 0.42
C TYR A 118 -11.98 19.47 -0.77
N MET A 119 -13.01 20.26 -0.52
CA MET A 119 -13.73 20.94 -1.59
C MET A 119 -12.80 21.93 -2.28
N ALA A 120 -12.78 21.88 -3.60
CA ALA A 120 -12.02 22.75 -4.49
C ALA A 120 -12.92 23.49 -5.50
N GLY A 121 -14.22 23.18 -5.52
CA GLY A 121 -15.20 23.88 -6.34
C GLY A 121 -16.59 23.27 -6.22
N ILE A 122 -17.55 23.99 -6.79
CA ILE A 122 -18.98 23.63 -6.85
C ILE A 122 -19.47 23.72 -8.30
N PHE A 123 -20.44 22.90 -8.64
CA PHE A 123 -21.10 22.90 -9.95
C PHE A 123 -22.56 23.33 -9.81
N ARG A 124 -22.95 24.32 -10.60
CA ARG A 124 -24.34 24.71 -10.80
C ARG A 124 -24.90 23.96 -12.00
N GLY A 125 -26.02 23.27 -11.81
CA GLY A 125 -26.79 22.57 -12.84
C GLY A 125 -27.60 23.52 -13.72
N ASP A 126 -28.81 23.11 -14.07
CA ASP A 126 -29.66 23.77 -15.09
C ASP A 126 -30.64 24.81 -14.53
N CYS A 127 -30.54 25.16 -13.24
CA CYS A 127 -31.34 26.20 -12.60
C CYS A 127 -30.54 27.02 -11.56
N ASP A 128 -31.21 27.99 -10.93
CA ASP A 128 -30.62 28.97 -10.00
C ASP A 128 -30.97 28.73 -8.51
N LYS A 129 -31.81 27.73 -8.24
CA LYS A 129 -32.18 27.36 -6.87
C LYS A 129 -31.08 26.56 -6.22
N LEU A 130 -31.02 26.55 -4.90
CA LEU A 130 -29.96 25.89 -4.13
C LEU A 130 -29.84 24.39 -4.46
N TYR A 131 -30.96 23.69 -4.71
CA TYR A 131 -30.94 22.29 -5.12
C TYR A 131 -30.16 22.04 -6.42
N CYS A 132 -30.07 23.03 -7.32
CA CYS A 132 -29.25 22.95 -8.53
C CYS A 132 -27.74 23.10 -8.26
N LEU A 133 -27.30 22.99 -7.01
CA LEU A 133 -25.91 22.74 -6.69
C LEU A 133 -25.70 21.23 -6.62
N GLU A 134 -25.16 20.70 -7.71
CA GLU A 134 -25.30 19.31 -8.09
C GLU A 134 -24.01 18.49 -7.84
N GLU A 135 -22.83 19.12 -7.98
CA GLU A 135 -21.57 18.40 -7.83
C GLU A 135 -20.53 19.19 -7.03
N PHE A 136 -19.73 18.48 -6.26
CA PHE A 136 -18.55 19.03 -5.60
C PHE A 136 -17.28 18.52 -6.27
N LYS A 137 -16.35 19.42 -6.57
CA LYS A 137 -14.98 19.04 -6.97
C LYS A 137 -14.19 18.80 -5.71
N CYS A 138 -13.82 17.54 -5.47
CA CYS A 138 -13.09 17.12 -4.29
C CYS A 138 -11.65 16.78 -4.67
N CYS A 139 -10.69 17.49 -4.10
CA CYS A 139 -9.27 17.34 -4.43
C CYS A 139 -8.41 17.10 -3.20
N ARG A 140 -7.23 16.52 -3.41
CA ARG A 140 -6.26 16.23 -2.35
C ARG A 140 -5.01 17.09 -2.49
N MET A 141 -4.45 17.52 -1.36
CA MET A 141 -3.19 18.27 -1.29
C MET A 141 -1.97 17.42 -1.69
N ILE A 142 -1.03 18.00 -2.45
CA ILE A 142 0.29 17.41 -2.67
C ILE A 142 1.20 17.76 -1.49
N VAL A 143 1.13 16.97 -0.43
CA VAL A 143 2.19 16.92 0.57
C VAL A 143 3.31 16.04 -0.01
N SER A 144 4.42 16.65 -0.41
CA SER A 144 5.39 16.06 -1.36
C SER A 144 5.83 14.64 -1.01
N SER A 145 5.79 13.78 -2.02
CA SER A 145 6.49 12.52 -2.15
C SER A 145 7.85 12.76 -2.81
N ALA A 146 8.94 12.71 -2.05
CA ALA A 146 10.25 12.43 -2.62
C ALA A 146 10.57 10.96 -2.32
N ILE A 147 10.37 10.10 -3.31
CA ILE A 147 11.05 8.81 -3.33
C ILE A 147 12.53 9.14 -3.49
N LYS A 148 13.29 9.14 -2.39
CA LYS A 148 14.74 9.17 -2.44
C LYS A 148 15.25 7.76 -2.62
N ASN A 149 16.24 7.58 -3.50
CA ASN A 149 16.80 6.26 -3.73
C ASN A 149 17.51 5.79 -2.46
N PHE A 150 17.48 4.48 -2.20
CA PHE A 150 18.17 3.84 -1.09
C PHE A 150 19.67 4.17 -1.03
N TRP A 151 20.27 4.51 -2.18
CA TRP A 151 21.68 4.89 -2.31
C TRP A 151 21.99 6.34 -1.91
N ASP A 152 20.96 7.20 -1.78
CA ASP A 152 21.08 8.59 -1.32
C ASP A 152 21.00 8.70 0.22
N LEU A 153 20.78 7.57 0.91
CA LEU A 153 20.70 7.48 2.37
C LEU A 153 22.11 7.52 2.99
N LYS A 154 22.30 8.30 4.07
CA LYS A 154 23.59 8.35 4.77
C LYS A 154 23.91 6.99 5.39
N GLN A 155 25.00 6.37 4.98
CA GLN A 155 25.61 5.25 5.70
C GLN A 155 26.49 5.80 6.81
N ARG A 156 26.14 5.51 8.06
CA ARG A 156 26.99 5.80 9.23
C ARG A 156 27.05 4.55 10.07
N ASP A 157 28.25 3.96 10.21
CA ASP A 157 28.50 2.80 11.07
C ASP A 157 27.53 1.62 10.86
N GLY A 158 27.17 1.32 9.59
CA GLY A 158 26.26 0.21 9.25
C GLY A 158 24.76 0.54 9.30
N LEU A 159 24.40 1.78 9.62
CA LEU A 159 23.01 2.25 9.69
C LEU A 159 22.57 2.88 8.36
N ILE A 160 21.45 2.38 7.79
CA ILE A 160 20.78 2.97 6.63
C ILE A 160 19.60 3.79 7.16
N LEU A 161 19.70 5.12 7.10
CA LEU A 161 18.67 6.02 7.63
C LEU A 161 18.07 6.90 6.54
N THR A 162 16.80 7.25 6.71
CA THR A 162 16.28 8.50 6.16
C THR A 162 17.11 9.68 6.65
N GLU A 163 17.20 10.75 5.87
CA GLU A 163 18.09 11.88 6.19
C GLU A 163 17.65 12.62 7.46
N ARG A 164 16.38 12.48 7.85
CA ARG A 164 15.75 13.15 9.00
C ARG A 164 14.81 12.21 9.75
N GLU A 165 14.64 12.47 11.04
CA GLU A 165 13.83 11.64 11.96
C GLU A 165 12.33 11.61 11.63
N ASN A 166 11.87 12.55 10.81
CA ASN A 166 10.47 12.76 10.42
C ASN A 166 10.18 12.30 8.97
N GLN A 167 11.06 11.49 8.41
CA GLN A 167 10.91 10.84 7.10
C GLN A 167 10.68 9.34 7.28
N TYR A 168 9.88 8.75 6.39
CA TYR A 168 9.53 7.35 6.41
C TYR A 168 9.89 6.65 5.10
N ILE A 169 10.19 5.36 5.21
CA ILE A 169 10.44 4.49 4.07
C ILE A 169 9.10 4.18 3.39
N THR A 170 8.96 4.57 2.12
CA THR A 170 7.83 4.19 1.25
C THR A 170 8.12 2.93 0.45
N GLY A 171 9.40 2.65 0.23
CA GLY A 171 9.89 1.53 -0.53
C GLY A 171 11.39 1.33 -0.37
N LEU A 172 11.87 0.14 -0.74
CA LEU A 172 13.29 -0.19 -0.81
C LEU A 172 13.66 -0.51 -2.26
N TRP A 173 14.74 0.10 -2.73
CA TRP A 173 15.25 -0.15 -4.08
C TRP A 173 16.30 -1.27 -4.07
N ARG A 174 16.16 -2.23 -4.99
CA ARG A 174 17.13 -3.29 -5.24
C ARG A 174 17.83 -3.09 -6.60
N ASN A 175 19.16 -3.27 -6.61
CA ASN A 175 19.98 -3.37 -7.82
C ASN A 175 20.01 -4.80 -8.39
N ASP A 176 20.72 -5.03 -9.49
CA ASP A 176 20.73 -6.32 -10.19
C ASP A 176 20.94 -7.53 -9.27
N ASN A 177 20.05 -8.51 -9.37
CA ASN A 177 20.09 -9.74 -8.58
C ASN A 177 21.34 -10.56 -8.94
N LYS A 178 22.25 -10.73 -7.97
CA LYS A 178 23.51 -11.49 -8.15
C LYS A 178 23.41 -13.00 -7.86
N GLY A 179 22.20 -13.55 -7.79
CA GLY A 179 21.97 -14.97 -7.56
C GLY A 179 22.44 -15.43 -6.18
N SER A 180 23.24 -16.50 -6.10
CA SER A 180 23.75 -17.04 -4.82
C SER A 180 24.66 -16.11 -4.04
N ASN A 181 25.14 -15.03 -4.67
CA ASN A 181 25.99 -14.01 -4.06
C ASN A 181 25.20 -12.78 -3.58
N ASP A 182 23.88 -12.78 -3.81
CA ASP A 182 22.97 -11.73 -3.37
C ASP A 182 22.22 -12.23 -2.13
N GLY A 183 22.21 -11.46 -1.04
CA GLY A 183 21.78 -11.91 0.29
C GLY A 183 20.47 -11.29 0.80
N ILE A 184 19.73 -10.58 -0.06
CA ILE A 184 18.55 -9.75 0.28
C ILE A 184 17.20 -10.41 -0.14
N TYR A 185 17.22 -11.57 -0.79
CA TYR A 185 16.06 -12.31 -1.36
C TYR A 185 15.04 -12.88 -0.35
N LEU A 186 15.11 -12.51 0.94
CA LEU A 186 14.26 -13.05 2.02
C LEU A 186 13.26 -12.02 2.59
N ILE A 187 13.12 -10.86 1.94
CA ILE A 187 12.06 -9.90 2.26
C ILE A 187 10.81 -10.30 1.48
N GLU A 188 9.83 -10.87 2.19
CA GLU A 188 8.64 -11.45 1.57
C GLU A 188 7.44 -10.51 1.64
N HIS A 189 7.29 -9.83 2.79
CA HIS A 189 6.21 -8.88 2.99
C HIS A 189 6.73 -7.55 3.52
N ALA A 190 6.07 -6.47 3.11
CA ALA A 190 6.17 -5.17 3.75
C ALA A 190 4.85 -4.91 4.45
N LYS A 191 4.89 -4.60 5.75
CA LYS A 191 3.71 -4.08 6.45
C LYS A 191 3.56 -2.62 6.07
N CYS A 192 2.47 -2.32 5.39
CA CYS A 192 2.14 -1.02 4.87
C CYS A 192 1.01 -0.43 5.70
N CYS A 193 1.28 0.66 6.42
CA CYS A 193 0.28 1.32 7.24
C CYS A 193 0.00 2.72 6.72
N PHE A 194 -1.25 3.13 6.77
CA PHE A 194 -1.68 4.45 6.35
C PHE A 194 -1.05 5.48 7.29
N ALA A 195 -0.23 6.37 6.74
CA ALA A 195 0.11 7.63 7.38
C ALA A 195 -0.73 8.70 6.69
N PRO A 196 -1.67 9.36 7.40
CA PRO A 196 -2.48 10.42 6.80
C PRO A 196 -1.64 11.63 6.35
N TYR A 197 -0.34 11.61 6.66
CA TYR A 197 0.58 12.72 6.55
C TYR A 197 1.84 12.25 5.82
N GLY A 198 2.21 13.03 4.80
CA GLY A 198 3.25 12.71 3.83
C GLY A 198 4.63 12.42 4.42
N VAL A 199 5.54 11.95 3.57
CA VAL A 199 6.96 11.62 3.85
C VAL A 199 7.82 12.76 4.44
N HIS A 200 7.26 13.96 4.64
CA HIS A 200 8.00 15.19 4.90
C HIS A 200 7.32 16.09 5.94
N ALA A 201 7.29 15.62 7.19
CA ALA A 201 6.97 16.45 8.35
C ALA A 201 8.21 17.23 8.83
N GLN A 202 8.88 17.96 7.92
CA GLN A 202 10.27 18.44 8.05
C GLN A 202 10.57 19.26 9.32
N ASP A 203 9.56 19.85 9.95
CA ASP A 203 9.68 20.69 11.15
C ASP A 203 8.99 20.10 12.40
N ILE A 204 8.49 18.87 12.33
CA ILE A 204 7.89 18.20 13.49
C ILE A 204 8.95 17.36 14.19
N PRO A 205 9.18 17.57 15.50
CA PRO A 205 9.97 16.65 16.31
C PRO A 205 9.39 15.24 16.21
N ALA A 206 10.25 14.25 15.97
CA ALA A 206 9.84 12.85 15.95
C ALA A 206 10.35 12.15 17.19
N SER A 207 9.48 11.38 17.82
CA SER A 207 9.91 10.36 18.78
C SER A 207 10.37 9.14 17.98
N CYS A 208 11.62 8.75 18.13
CA CYS A 208 12.14 7.54 17.51
C CYS A 208 12.39 6.46 18.57
N LYS A 209 12.11 5.22 18.18
CA LYS A 209 12.30 4.02 18.97
C LYS A 209 13.03 2.99 18.13
N LYS A 210 13.77 2.15 18.82
CA LYS A 210 14.35 0.94 18.25
C LYS A 210 13.28 -0.15 18.28
N ALA A 211 13.00 -0.76 17.14
CA ALA A 211 12.27 -2.02 17.11
C ALA A 211 13.31 -3.13 16.96
N ASN A 212 13.42 -3.98 17.99
CA ASN A 212 14.21 -5.20 17.90
C ASN A 212 13.58 -6.10 16.85
N CYS A 213 14.37 -6.51 15.87
CA CYS A 213 13.96 -7.52 14.91
C CYS A 213 13.85 -8.86 15.66
N THR A 214 12.63 -9.31 15.92
CA THR A 214 12.42 -10.71 16.34
C THR A 214 12.40 -11.58 15.08
N ASN A 215 12.61 -12.90 15.23
CA ASN A 215 12.86 -13.87 14.15
C ASN A 215 11.81 -13.95 13.00
N LYS A 216 10.78 -13.09 12.99
CA LYS A 216 9.69 -13.06 12.00
C LYS A 216 9.44 -11.66 11.44
N TRP A 217 9.36 -10.64 12.29
CA TRP A 217 9.00 -9.28 11.88
C TRP A 217 9.93 -8.23 12.50
N ALA A 218 10.43 -7.33 11.64
CA ALA A 218 10.95 -6.03 12.03
C ALA A 218 9.80 -5.01 11.97
N THR A 219 8.88 -5.05 12.93
CA THR A 219 7.69 -4.18 12.95
C THR A 219 7.87 -3.03 13.93
N CYS A 220 7.53 -1.82 13.48
CA CYS A 220 7.48 -0.65 14.32
C CYS A 220 6.30 -0.71 15.31
N PRO A 221 6.47 -0.19 16.54
CA PRO A 221 5.37 -0.05 17.48
C PRO A 221 4.18 0.69 16.86
N ASP A 222 2.98 0.42 17.35
CA ASP A 222 1.77 1.05 16.84
C ASP A 222 1.89 2.57 16.67
N GLY A 223 1.55 3.05 15.47
CA GLY A 223 1.65 4.45 15.06
C GLY A 223 3.06 4.95 14.70
N TYR A 224 4.09 4.10 14.65
CA TYR A 224 5.46 4.44 14.22
C TYR A 224 5.74 3.89 12.82
N PHE A 225 6.51 4.61 12.01
CA PHE A 225 6.88 4.15 10.67
C PHE A 225 8.38 3.91 10.59
N MET A 226 8.82 3.06 9.66
CA MET A 226 10.23 2.78 9.46
C MET A 226 10.93 4.04 8.93
N GLY A 227 11.89 4.56 9.68
CA GLY A 227 12.80 5.64 9.29
C GLY A 227 14.23 5.14 9.02
N GLY A 228 14.48 3.84 9.15
CA GLY A 228 15.78 3.26 8.85
C GLY A 228 15.93 1.80 9.28
N LEU A 229 17.02 1.19 8.84
CA LEU A 229 17.42 -0.18 9.16
C LEU A 229 18.89 -0.20 9.59
N TYR A 230 19.18 -0.86 10.70
CA TYR A 230 20.53 -0.99 11.26
C TYR A 230 21.12 -2.35 10.94
N ARG A 231 22.39 -2.35 10.49
CA ARG A 231 23.14 -3.55 10.18
C ARG A 231 24.37 -3.69 11.06
N THR A 232 24.50 -4.79 11.80
CA THR A 232 25.63 -5.03 12.73
C THR A 232 26.77 -5.85 12.13
N GLY A 233 26.48 -6.73 11.17
CA GLY A 233 27.50 -7.58 10.55
C GLY A 233 28.21 -6.96 9.34
N LYS A 234 29.38 -7.53 9.01
CA LYS A 234 30.30 -7.04 7.97
C LYS A 234 29.99 -7.54 6.57
N ASP A 235 29.13 -8.54 6.44
CA ASP A 235 28.69 -9.04 5.13
C ASP A 235 27.38 -8.38 4.67
N SER A 236 27.03 -8.59 3.41
CA SER A 236 25.84 -7.99 2.81
C SER A 236 24.56 -8.80 3.07
N TRP A 237 24.56 -9.75 4.01
CA TRP A 237 23.43 -10.66 4.24
C TRP A 237 22.32 -10.01 5.09
N LEU A 238 21.07 -10.41 4.83
CA LEU A 238 19.89 -9.86 5.52
C LEU A 238 19.87 -10.14 7.03
N HIS A 239 20.51 -11.21 7.50
CA HIS A 239 20.61 -11.53 8.93
C HIS A 239 21.31 -10.41 9.72
N ASN A 240 22.12 -9.57 9.07
CA ASN A 240 22.73 -8.44 9.73
C ASN A 240 21.74 -7.33 10.07
N ILE A 241 20.51 -7.33 9.52
CA ILE A 241 19.48 -6.34 9.86
C ILE A 241 18.88 -6.69 11.22
N GLU A 242 19.46 -6.13 12.27
CA GLU A 242 19.10 -6.44 13.67
C GLU A 242 18.06 -5.49 14.26
N GLU A 243 17.93 -4.28 13.68
CA GLU A 243 17.08 -3.24 14.26
C GLU A 243 16.45 -2.38 13.16
N ALA A 244 15.15 -2.10 13.31
CA ALA A 244 14.49 -1.04 12.56
C ALA A 244 14.42 0.23 13.43
N ARG A 245 14.84 1.35 12.85
CA ARG A 245 14.59 2.67 13.43
C ARG A 245 13.17 3.05 13.10
N CYS A 246 12.33 3.15 14.12
CA CYS A 246 10.93 3.47 13.99
C CYS A 246 10.68 4.86 14.51
N CYS A 247 10.12 5.75 13.70
CA CYS A 247 9.90 7.14 14.08
C CYS A 247 8.44 7.53 13.93
N LYS A 248 8.00 8.38 14.86
CA LYS A 248 6.65 8.91 14.95
C LYS A 248 6.72 10.40 15.31
N PRO A 249 6.32 11.30 14.40
CA PRO A 249 6.08 12.70 14.70
C PRO A 249 5.15 12.90 15.90
N VAL A 250 5.49 13.90 16.70
CA VAL A 250 4.77 14.27 17.93
C VAL A 250 3.36 14.75 17.58
N GLY A 251 2.34 13.98 17.97
CA GLY A 251 0.91 14.27 17.73
C GLY A 251 0.20 13.30 16.77
N LEU A 252 0.91 12.32 16.18
CA LEU A 252 0.26 11.25 15.43
C LEU A 252 -0.57 10.34 16.37
N PRO A 253 -1.66 9.75 15.88
CA PRO A 253 -2.44 8.77 16.65
C PRO A 253 -1.57 7.65 17.23
N ALA A 254 -1.93 7.15 18.40
CA ALA A 254 -1.21 6.05 19.07
C ALA A 254 -1.30 4.72 18.31
N LYS A 255 -2.23 4.60 17.36
CA LYS A 255 -2.47 3.41 16.54
C LYS A 255 -2.60 3.82 15.07
N TYR A 256 -2.34 2.88 14.17
CA TYR A 256 -2.60 3.08 12.75
C TYR A 256 -4.10 3.14 12.48
N ALA A 257 -4.51 3.94 11.49
CA ALA A 257 -5.89 4.00 11.04
C ALA A 257 -6.24 2.78 10.15
N ASP A 258 -5.33 2.42 9.24
CA ASP A 258 -5.41 1.21 8.42
C ASP A 258 -4.01 0.64 8.17
N CYS A 259 -3.92 -0.68 8.04
CA CYS A 259 -2.70 -1.39 7.66
C CYS A 259 -3.02 -2.61 6.81
N TYR A 260 -2.09 -2.96 5.94
CA TYR A 260 -2.13 -4.20 5.18
C TYR A 260 -0.72 -4.73 4.95
N ASP A 261 -0.61 -6.05 4.74
CA ASP A 261 0.65 -6.68 4.38
C ASP A 261 0.75 -6.78 2.86
N GLU A 262 1.72 -6.10 2.27
CA GLU A 262 2.01 -6.18 0.85
C GLU A 262 2.94 -7.36 0.59
N ASN A 263 2.58 -8.27 -0.31
CA ASN A 263 3.50 -9.27 -0.83
C ASN A 263 4.47 -8.58 -1.79
N VAL A 264 5.72 -8.43 -1.34
CA VAL A 264 6.79 -7.76 -2.06
C VAL A 264 7.86 -8.74 -2.54
N TRP A 265 7.65 -10.04 -2.33
CA TRP A 265 8.63 -11.08 -2.66
C TRP A 265 9.16 -10.96 -4.10
N SER A 266 8.28 -10.93 -5.10
CA SER A 266 8.70 -10.87 -6.51
C SER A 266 9.40 -9.55 -6.88
N SER A 267 9.00 -8.42 -6.28
CA SER A 267 9.60 -7.12 -6.54
C SER A 267 10.94 -6.96 -5.83
N PHE A 268 11.11 -7.60 -4.67
CA PHE A 268 12.39 -7.67 -3.99
C PHE A 268 13.33 -8.66 -4.64
N ASP A 269 12.88 -9.59 -5.48
CA ASP A 269 13.73 -10.56 -6.20
C ASP A 269 14.25 -10.07 -7.57
N GLY A 270 13.67 -8.99 -8.08
CA GLY A 270 14.11 -8.29 -9.29
C GLY A 270 14.86 -6.99 -8.98
N LYS A 271 15.51 -6.42 -10.00
CA LYS A 271 15.98 -5.03 -9.94
C LYS A 271 14.77 -4.11 -9.99
N GLY A 272 14.70 -3.16 -9.06
CA GLY A 272 13.63 -2.17 -9.03
C GLY A 272 13.22 -1.77 -7.62
N LEU A 273 12.18 -0.94 -7.57
CA LEU A 273 11.58 -0.46 -6.34
C LEU A 273 10.55 -1.46 -5.82
N SER A 274 10.65 -1.81 -4.55
CA SER A 274 9.60 -2.52 -3.81
C SER A 274 8.96 -1.56 -2.83
N GLU A 275 7.70 -1.18 -3.07
CA GLU A 275 7.00 -0.15 -2.32
C GLU A 275 5.60 -0.59 -1.88
N CYS A 276 5.04 0.13 -0.90
CA CYS A 276 3.62 0.03 -0.58
C CYS A 276 2.80 0.52 -1.78
N LYS A 277 2.04 -0.37 -2.41
CA LYS A 277 1.26 -0.06 -3.64
C LYS A 277 0.17 0.99 -3.42
N ARG A 278 -0.37 1.09 -2.20
CA ARG A 278 -1.41 2.08 -1.88
C ARG A 278 -0.77 3.43 -1.55
N LYS A 279 -1.20 4.49 -2.24
CA LYS A 279 -0.78 5.87 -1.93
C LYS A 279 -1.18 6.25 -0.51
N GLY A 280 -0.28 6.91 0.21
CA GLY A 280 -0.48 7.27 1.62
C GLY A 280 -0.15 6.16 2.62
N TYR A 281 0.35 5.02 2.14
CA TYR A 281 0.84 3.94 3.01
C TYR A 281 2.36 3.92 3.00
N TYR A 282 2.91 3.67 4.17
CA TYR A 282 4.34 3.70 4.45
C TYR A 282 4.75 2.40 5.11
N MET A 283 5.99 1.98 4.90
CA MET A 283 6.51 0.78 5.54
C MET A 283 6.55 1.01 7.05
N ALA A 284 5.76 0.24 7.78
CA ALA A 284 5.74 0.16 9.24
C ALA A 284 6.39 -1.14 9.72
N GLY A 285 6.75 -2.03 8.81
CA GLY A 285 7.55 -3.19 9.13
C GLY A 285 7.92 -3.98 7.89
N ILE A 286 8.87 -4.90 8.07
CA ILE A 286 9.25 -5.87 7.06
C ILE A 286 9.14 -7.25 7.68
N PHE A 287 8.51 -8.16 6.94
CA PHE A 287 8.46 -9.57 7.28
C PHE A 287 9.61 -10.29 6.62
N ARG A 288 10.32 -11.02 7.46
CA ARG A 288 11.25 -12.04 7.03
C ARG A 288 10.55 -13.38 7.28
N GLY A 289 10.38 -14.17 6.22
CA GLY A 289 9.96 -15.56 6.37
C GLY A 289 10.85 -16.31 7.36
N GLU A 290 10.36 -17.42 7.92
CA GLU A 290 11.15 -18.19 8.87
C GLU A 290 12.44 -18.74 8.23
N CYS A 291 13.57 -18.38 8.86
CA CYS A 291 14.86 -19.09 8.96
C CYS A 291 16.10 -18.53 8.23
N ASP A 292 17.22 -18.61 8.96
CA ASP A 292 18.51 -17.95 8.72
C ASP A 292 19.35 -18.51 7.55
N LYS A 293 18.85 -19.43 6.70
CA LYS A 293 19.56 -19.92 5.50
C LYS A 293 18.61 -20.37 4.36
N LEU A 294 18.72 -19.66 3.23
CA LEU A 294 18.54 -20.03 1.81
C LEU A 294 17.35 -20.88 1.28
N TYR A 295 16.36 -21.31 2.05
CA TYR A 295 15.11 -21.85 1.48
C TYR A 295 13.96 -21.59 2.42
N CYS A 296 12.91 -20.89 1.98
CA CYS A 296 11.58 -20.95 2.60
C CYS A 296 10.53 -20.12 1.83
N LEU A 297 10.45 -20.27 0.51
CA LEU A 297 9.21 -19.94 -0.23
C LEU A 297 8.28 -21.16 -0.33
N GLU A 298 8.72 -22.26 0.27
CA GLU A 298 8.28 -23.60 0.01
C GLU A 298 8.16 -24.32 1.34
N LYS A 299 6.94 -24.65 1.73
CA LYS A 299 6.74 -25.57 2.85
C LYS A 299 7.18 -26.97 2.39
N PRO A 300 8.20 -27.60 2.98
CA PRO A 300 8.50 -29.00 2.70
C PRO A 300 7.31 -29.83 3.18
N ILE A 301 6.66 -30.54 2.25
CA ILE A 301 5.50 -31.38 2.55
C ILE A 301 5.96 -32.79 2.93
N GLY A 302 6.97 -33.31 2.23
CA GLY A 302 7.56 -34.61 2.55
C GLY A 302 7.89 -35.45 1.34
N CYS A 303 8.23 -36.72 1.58
CA CYS A 303 8.64 -37.68 0.56
C CYS A 303 7.47 -38.61 0.19
N PHE A 304 7.14 -38.69 -1.09
CA PHE A 304 6.00 -39.44 -1.61
C PHE A 304 6.38 -40.35 -2.77
N VAL A 305 5.66 -41.46 -2.91
CA VAL A 305 5.86 -42.42 -3.99
C VAL A 305 5.40 -41.82 -5.31
N ASP A 306 6.21 -42.02 -6.35
CA ASP A 306 5.80 -41.84 -7.74
C ASP A 306 6.36 -42.99 -8.56
N SER A 307 5.57 -44.06 -8.65
CA SER A 307 5.94 -45.29 -9.36
C SER A 307 6.15 -45.09 -10.86
N GLY A 308 5.78 -43.93 -11.41
CA GLY A 308 5.71 -43.66 -12.84
C GLY A 308 4.41 -44.13 -13.50
N ALA A 309 3.49 -44.72 -12.75
CA ALA A 309 2.17 -45.13 -13.26
C ALA A 309 1.35 -43.91 -13.73
N ILE A 310 0.68 -44.03 -14.87
CA ILE A 310 -0.16 -42.98 -15.46
C ILE A 310 -1.60 -43.09 -14.90
N PRO A 311 -2.24 -41.98 -14.48
CA PRO A 311 -1.66 -40.64 -14.37
C PRO A 311 -0.67 -40.56 -13.20
N ARG A 312 0.46 -39.88 -13.39
CA ARG A 312 1.44 -39.63 -12.31
C ARG A 312 0.82 -38.81 -11.17
N PRO A 313 1.34 -38.90 -9.93
CA PRO A 313 0.94 -38.01 -8.83
C PRO A 313 1.12 -36.54 -9.17
N ILE A 314 2.25 -36.20 -9.81
CA ILE A 314 2.61 -34.85 -10.25
C ILE A 314 3.05 -34.94 -11.73
N PRO A 315 2.18 -34.67 -12.71
CA PRO A 315 2.35 -35.17 -14.09
C PRO A 315 3.19 -34.30 -15.04
N LYS A 316 3.43 -33.03 -14.72
CA LYS A 316 4.07 -32.07 -15.63
C LYS A 316 5.55 -31.90 -15.29
N LEU A 317 6.44 -32.38 -16.15
CA LEU A 317 7.86 -32.06 -16.05
C LEU A 317 8.07 -30.59 -16.42
N VAL A 318 8.39 -29.76 -15.43
CA VAL A 318 8.59 -28.32 -15.59
C VAL A 318 9.99 -28.00 -16.10
N ALA A 319 11.00 -28.70 -15.58
CA ALA A 319 12.42 -28.56 -15.94
C ALA A 319 13.21 -29.81 -15.53
N ASN A 320 14.41 -29.99 -16.07
CA ASN A 320 15.33 -31.06 -15.68
C ASN A 320 16.73 -30.48 -15.40
N PHE A 321 17.16 -30.58 -14.15
CA PHE A 321 18.43 -30.06 -13.65
C PHE A 321 19.48 -31.13 -13.40
N ARG A 322 19.21 -32.41 -13.72
CA ARG A 322 20.07 -33.54 -13.37
C ARG A 322 21.52 -33.40 -13.83
N GLY A 323 21.75 -32.77 -14.98
CA GLY A 323 23.10 -32.53 -15.50
C GLY A 323 23.90 -31.46 -14.75
N ASN A 324 23.27 -30.62 -13.95
CA ASN A 324 23.86 -29.43 -13.33
C ASN A 324 23.61 -29.37 -11.80
N ILE A 325 23.43 -30.52 -11.15
CA ILE A 325 23.21 -30.59 -9.71
C ILE A 325 24.49 -30.17 -8.99
N ASP A 326 24.38 -29.18 -8.11
CA ASP A 326 25.42 -28.86 -7.15
C ASP A 326 25.27 -29.76 -5.92
N TRP A 327 26.06 -30.84 -5.87
CA TRP A 327 26.01 -31.82 -4.78
C TRP A 327 26.46 -31.26 -3.42
N HIS A 328 27.21 -30.16 -3.41
CA HIS A 328 27.61 -29.47 -2.19
C HIS A 328 26.52 -28.49 -1.71
N ASN A 329 25.61 -28.11 -2.61
CA ASN A 329 24.49 -27.21 -2.33
C ASN A 329 23.20 -27.67 -3.05
N LEU A 330 22.64 -28.79 -2.59
CA LEU A 330 21.40 -29.38 -3.14
C LEU A 330 20.21 -28.42 -3.15
N ASN A 331 20.21 -27.46 -2.23
CA ASN A 331 19.18 -26.45 -2.12
C ASN A 331 19.08 -25.57 -3.38
N LYS A 332 20.17 -25.42 -4.15
CA LYS A 332 20.15 -24.72 -5.43
C LYS A 332 19.15 -25.35 -6.41
N THR A 333 19.11 -26.68 -6.49
CA THR A 333 18.16 -27.41 -7.36
C THR A 333 16.72 -27.19 -6.92
N VAL A 334 16.49 -27.12 -5.61
CA VAL A 334 15.18 -26.84 -5.02
C VAL A 334 14.67 -25.47 -5.47
N LEU A 335 15.49 -24.43 -5.25
CA LEU A 335 15.17 -23.07 -5.63
C LEU A 335 14.98 -22.88 -7.15
N ASP A 336 15.83 -23.50 -7.97
CA ASP A 336 15.71 -23.42 -9.42
C ASP A 336 14.42 -24.08 -9.92
N CYS A 337 14.00 -25.18 -9.28
CA CYS A 337 12.71 -25.80 -9.57
C CYS A 337 11.55 -24.89 -9.18
N ALA A 338 11.55 -24.38 -7.95
CA ALA A 338 10.52 -23.50 -7.44
C ALA A 338 10.34 -22.26 -8.32
N ARG A 339 11.44 -21.63 -8.74
CA ARG A 339 11.41 -20.45 -9.62
C ARG A 339 10.74 -20.77 -10.97
N ARG A 340 10.98 -21.96 -11.54
CA ARG A 340 10.39 -22.41 -12.82
C ARG A 340 8.92 -22.83 -12.68
N VAL A 341 8.54 -23.35 -11.52
CA VAL A 341 7.17 -23.78 -11.22
C VAL A 341 6.30 -22.55 -10.96
N ASN A 342 6.79 -21.62 -10.14
CA ASN A 342 6.07 -20.40 -9.78
C ASN A 342 5.81 -19.51 -11.00
N SER A 343 6.77 -19.40 -11.93
CA SER A 343 6.55 -18.66 -13.18
C SER A 343 5.49 -19.27 -14.10
N LYS A 344 5.09 -20.52 -13.85
CA LYS A 344 3.99 -21.21 -14.53
C LYS A 344 2.69 -21.21 -13.72
N GLY A 345 2.65 -20.52 -12.58
CA GLY A 345 1.46 -20.34 -11.75
C GLY A 345 1.04 -21.56 -10.92
N PHE A 346 1.91 -22.57 -10.77
CA PHE A 346 1.58 -23.76 -9.99
C PHE A 346 1.89 -23.58 -8.49
N ARG A 347 1.07 -24.23 -7.64
CA ARG A 347 1.17 -24.10 -6.17
C ARG A 347 2.01 -25.18 -5.48
N PHE A 348 2.20 -26.33 -6.14
CA PHE A 348 2.95 -27.47 -5.61
C PHE A 348 3.97 -27.95 -6.64
N PHE A 349 5.09 -28.48 -6.17
CA PHE A 349 6.02 -29.20 -7.02
C PHE A 349 6.74 -30.31 -6.27
N GLY A 350 7.28 -31.25 -7.03
CA GLY A 350 8.11 -32.33 -6.52
C GLY A 350 9.44 -32.36 -7.26
N ILE A 351 10.50 -32.75 -6.55
CA ILE A 351 11.77 -33.07 -7.18
C ILE A 351 11.94 -34.57 -7.16
N GLN A 352 12.09 -35.17 -8.33
CA GLN A 352 12.37 -36.58 -8.53
C GLN A 352 13.77 -36.75 -9.08
N PHE A 353 14.37 -37.89 -8.78
CA PHE A 353 15.68 -38.29 -9.27
C PHE A 353 16.74 -37.17 -9.18
N TYR A 354 16.79 -36.54 -8.00
CA TYR A 354 17.70 -35.47 -7.59
C TYR A 354 17.64 -34.14 -8.36
N GLY A 355 16.87 -34.04 -9.45
CA GLY A 355 16.85 -32.80 -10.24
C GLY A 355 15.75 -32.69 -11.30
N GLU A 356 14.85 -33.66 -11.40
CA GLU A 356 13.68 -33.52 -12.27
C GLU A 356 12.61 -32.74 -11.51
N CYS A 357 12.27 -31.58 -12.05
CA CYS A 357 11.32 -30.66 -11.45
C CYS A 357 9.92 -30.94 -12.00
N TRP A 358 9.05 -31.53 -11.18
CA TRP A 358 7.70 -31.93 -11.53
C TRP A 358 6.67 -31.02 -10.86
N SER A 359 5.60 -30.69 -11.58
CA SER A 359 4.43 -29.98 -11.04
C SER A 359 3.16 -30.42 -11.80
N GLY A 360 2.07 -29.67 -11.72
CA GLY A 360 0.84 -29.95 -12.45
C GLY A 360 -0.37 -29.29 -11.82
N GLU A 361 -1.46 -29.26 -12.58
CA GLU A 361 -2.77 -28.89 -12.06
C GLU A 361 -3.21 -29.91 -11.00
N ASN A 362 -3.83 -29.45 -9.93
CA ASN A 362 -4.32 -30.25 -8.79
C ASN A 362 -3.23 -31.03 -8.04
N ALA A 363 -1.95 -30.66 -8.20
CA ALA A 363 -0.85 -31.30 -7.50
C ALA A 363 -1.03 -31.26 -5.97
N GLU A 364 -1.74 -30.27 -5.43
CA GLU A 364 -2.15 -30.17 -4.03
C GLU A 364 -3.08 -31.30 -3.55
N LEU A 365 -3.81 -31.94 -4.47
CA LEU A 365 -4.73 -33.05 -4.19
C LEU A 365 -4.11 -34.42 -4.49
N THR A 366 -3.15 -34.48 -5.41
CA THR A 366 -2.69 -35.75 -6.00
C THR A 366 -1.29 -36.18 -5.58
N TYR A 367 -0.47 -35.30 -5.00
CA TYR A 367 0.95 -35.56 -4.70
C TYR A 367 1.18 -36.80 -3.83
N ASN A 368 0.27 -37.10 -2.91
CA ASN A 368 0.37 -38.19 -1.93
C ASN A 368 -0.47 -39.42 -2.27
N LYS A 369 -1.11 -39.48 -3.44
CA LYS A 369 -2.08 -40.54 -3.78
C LYS A 369 -1.50 -41.97 -3.79
N GLN A 370 -0.18 -42.11 -3.87
CA GLN A 370 0.53 -43.40 -3.82
C GLN A 370 1.20 -43.66 -2.46
N GLY A 371 0.94 -42.82 -1.46
CA GLY A 371 1.50 -42.94 -0.12
C GLY A 371 2.89 -42.30 0.03
N THR A 372 3.41 -42.40 1.26
CA THR A 372 4.71 -41.86 1.65
C THR A 372 5.86 -42.75 1.17
N SER A 373 7.02 -42.15 0.94
CA SER A 373 8.25 -42.83 0.54
C SER A 373 9.37 -42.53 1.53
N LYS A 374 10.37 -43.42 1.59
CA LYS A 374 11.64 -43.19 2.29
C LYS A 374 12.79 -42.85 1.34
N ASN A 375 12.54 -42.91 0.03
CA ASN A 375 13.55 -42.72 -1.02
C ASN A 375 13.69 -41.24 -1.38
N CYS A 376 13.99 -40.40 -0.39
CA CYS A 376 14.37 -39.02 -0.62
C CYS A 376 15.62 -38.70 0.17
N PHE A 377 16.48 -37.86 -0.41
CA PHE A 377 17.73 -37.44 0.16
C PHE A 377 17.75 -35.92 0.30
N ARG A 378 17.75 -35.43 1.55
CA ARG A 378 17.94 -34.02 1.90
C ARG A 378 17.09 -33.04 1.06
N GLY A 379 15.80 -33.34 0.92
CA GLY A 379 14.85 -32.48 0.18
C GLY A 379 14.70 -32.83 -1.31
N LEU A 380 15.37 -33.85 -1.81
CA LEU A 380 15.25 -34.31 -3.20
C LEU A 380 14.75 -35.74 -3.26
N GLY A 381 13.81 -36.04 -4.15
CA GLY A 381 13.36 -37.42 -4.38
C GLY A 381 14.41 -38.22 -5.16
N GLU A 382 14.55 -39.50 -4.84
CA GLU A 382 15.34 -40.43 -5.63
C GLU A 382 14.50 -41.00 -6.80
N ARG A 383 14.94 -42.12 -7.38
CA ARG A 383 14.17 -42.81 -8.42
C ARG A 383 12.83 -43.30 -7.84
N LYS A 384 11.74 -42.99 -8.55
CA LYS A 384 10.35 -43.31 -8.18
C LYS A 384 9.84 -42.66 -6.89
N ALA A 385 10.42 -41.53 -6.49
CA ALA A 385 9.92 -40.73 -5.38
C ALA A 385 10.01 -39.24 -5.71
N ASN A 386 9.07 -38.47 -5.19
CA ASN A 386 9.12 -37.01 -5.22
C ASN A 386 9.28 -36.51 -3.78
N PHE A 387 10.26 -35.65 -3.54
CA PHE A 387 10.19 -34.78 -2.37
C PHE A 387 9.38 -33.55 -2.75
N VAL A 388 8.26 -33.33 -2.06
CA VAL A 388 7.21 -32.39 -2.44
C VAL A 388 7.28 -31.12 -1.59
N TYR A 389 7.05 -30.00 -2.25
CA TYR A 389 7.04 -28.66 -1.71
C TYR A 389 5.75 -27.93 -2.12
N ALA A 390 5.30 -26.99 -1.29
CA ALA A 390 4.15 -26.13 -1.57
C ALA A 390 4.50 -24.66 -1.36
N PHE A 391 4.04 -23.77 -2.23
CA PHE A 391 4.18 -22.31 -2.03
C PHE A 391 3.21 -21.81 -0.97
N VAL A 392 3.70 -20.97 -0.03
CA VAL A 392 2.86 -20.38 1.01
C VAL A 392 2.14 -19.15 0.45
N GLY A 393 0.82 -19.23 0.33
CA GLY A 393 -0.08 -18.14 -0.05
C GLY A 393 -1.50 -18.44 0.42
N GLU A 394 -2.15 -17.42 1.00
CA GLU A 394 -3.43 -17.35 1.72
C GLU A 394 -4.37 -18.59 1.77
N ARG A 395 -4.84 -18.84 3.00
CA ARG A 395 -5.92 -19.74 3.46
C ARG A 395 -6.60 -20.59 2.37
N LEU A 396 -6.30 -21.89 2.37
CA LEU A 396 -7.27 -22.90 1.96
C LEU A 396 -8.48 -22.79 2.91
N GLY A 397 -9.57 -22.20 2.42
CA GLY A 397 -10.87 -22.31 3.07
C GLY A 397 -11.26 -23.78 3.12
N VAL A 398 -10.99 -24.42 4.27
CA VAL A 398 -11.67 -25.65 4.63
C VAL A 398 -13.05 -25.21 5.12
N GLU A 399 -14.07 -25.33 4.27
CA GLU A 399 -15.45 -25.40 4.76
C GLU A 399 -15.58 -26.68 5.58
N ILE A 400 -15.40 -26.54 6.90
CA ILE A 400 -15.82 -27.55 7.85
C ILE A 400 -17.33 -27.35 8.03
N ASN A 401 -18.13 -28.06 7.23
CA ASN A 401 -19.57 -28.15 7.45
C ASN A 401 -19.83 -28.91 8.75
N PHE A 402 -20.01 -28.19 9.86
CA PHE A 402 -20.72 -28.76 11.00
C PHE A 402 -22.21 -28.77 10.66
N ARG A 403 -22.70 -29.92 10.17
CA ARG A 403 -24.12 -30.25 10.33
C ARG A 403 -24.36 -30.47 11.82
N LEU A 404 -25.03 -29.52 12.46
CA LEU A 404 -25.71 -29.77 13.71
C LEU A 404 -26.88 -30.71 13.39
N THR A 405 -26.83 -31.93 13.93
CA THR A 405 -28.01 -32.78 14.15
C THR A 405 -28.68 -32.38 15.44
#